data_AF-A0A167KDB1-F1
#
_entry.id   AF-A0A167KDB1-F1
#
_cell.length_a   1.000
_cell.length_b   1.000
_cell.length_c   1.000
_cell.angle_alpha   90.00
_cell.angle_beta   90.00
_cell.angle_gamma   90.00
#
_symmetry.space_group_name_H-M   'P 1'
#
loop_
_entity.id
_entity.type
_entity.pdbx_description
1 polymer ?
#
loop_
_entity_poly.entity_id
_entity_poly.type
_entity_poly.pdbx_seq_one_letter_code
_entity_poly.pdbx_strand_id
1 'polypeptide(L)'
;MADHTARIGFYVPGPPSLVASPRSPSSPSPSPAGVTPSRPYVHDLPSLRRPTGPAPDLLAPHITLSPLTPPQEVYGHRLSHFAHKADVLRLQLLIAFGGIYVHIDTYVLRSFDRAGLMTQDVSREDCNAVIVARREAPFLNRWLATYESFDSTVRAGHSVAKSWELALLYPPELTVLGTRAMFWPLWRGEDIDMVHVPSKADESGWEFFKSGQLTYHAWESLAMKYLEPLTPSLVLSGESSFTRMVRAFVGPEDLKVESA
;
A
#
# COMPACT_ATOMS: atom_id res chain seq x y z
N MET A 1 6.24 -8.80 22.45
CA MET A 1 7.00 -8.63 21.19
C MET A 1 6.00 -8.76 20.07
N ALA A 2 5.63 -7.65 19.43
CA ALA A 2 4.69 -7.67 18.31
C ALA A 2 5.39 -8.30 17.10
N ASP A 3 4.86 -9.43 16.64
CA ASP A 3 5.24 -10.06 15.38
C ASP A 3 4.66 -9.20 14.25
N HIS A 4 5.40 -8.16 13.84
CA HIS A 4 5.01 -7.28 12.74
C HIS A 4 5.15 -8.05 11.41
N THR A 5 4.14 -8.84 11.08
CA THR A 5 4.09 -9.59 9.84
C THR A 5 3.80 -8.64 8.68
N ALA A 6 4.79 -8.38 7.83
CA ALA A 6 4.59 -7.59 6.62
C ALA A 6 3.69 -8.35 5.64
N ARG A 7 2.42 -7.95 5.54
CA ARG A 7 1.50 -8.37 4.48
C ARG A 7 1.48 -7.33 3.38
N ILE A 8 1.53 -7.77 2.14
CA ILE A 8 1.75 -6.89 0.99
C ILE A 8 0.51 -6.95 0.09
N GLY A 9 -0.17 -5.81 -0.12
CA GLY A 9 -1.33 -5.70 -0.99
C GLY A 9 -0.95 -5.16 -2.36
N PHE A 10 -1.32 -5.85 -3.43
CA PHE A 10 -1.11 -5.43 -4.83
C PHE A 10 -2.43 -5.42 -5.59
N TYR A 11 -2.57 -4.48 -6.50
CA TYR A 11 -3.62 -4.48 -7.51
C TYR A 11 -3.00 -4.66 -8.88
N VAL A 12 -3.42 -5.71 -9.59
CA VAL A 12 -3.04 -5.97 -10.99
C VAL A 12 -4.29 -5.87 -11.86
N PRO A 13 -4.33 -4.99 -12.88
CA PRO A 13 -5.42 -4.97 -13.85
C PRO A 13 -5.29 -6.17 -14.81
N GLY A 14 -6.11 -7.21 -14.58
CA GLY A 14 -6.27 -8.37 -15.46
C GLY A 14 -5.17 -9.44 -15.39
N PRO A 15 -5.49 -10.73 -15.60
CA PRO A 15 -4.50 -11.81 -15.56
C PRO A 15 -3.66 -11.86 -16.86
N PRO A 16 -2.32 -11.94 -16.80
CA PRO A 16 -1.54 -12.41 -17.93
C PRO A 16 -1.66 -13.93 -18.08
N SER A 17 -2.01 -14.38 -19.27
CA SER A 17 -1.90 -15.77 -19.70
C SER A 17 -0.43 -16.22 -19.67
N LEU A 18 -0.10 -17.18 -18.81
CA LEU A 18 1.20 -17.83 -18.75
C LEU A 18 1.34 -18.85 -19.91
N VAL A 19 1.75 -18.40 -21.09
CA VAL A 19 2.46 -19.22 -22.09
C VAL A 19 3.38 -18.31 -22.91
N ALA A 20 4.69 -18.43 -22.73
CA ALA A 20 5.67 -17.79 -23.61
C ALA A 20 6.15 -18.80 -24.66
N SER A 21 5.89 -18.50 -25.94
CA SER A 21 6.68 -18.96 -27.08
C SER A 21 6.74 -17.83 -28.11
N PRO A 22 7.89 -17.60 -28.77
CA PRO A 22 8.13 -16.35 -29.47
C PRO A 22 7.58 -16.38 -30.90
N ARG A 23 6.78 -15.36 -31.28
CA ARG A 23 6.62 -14.97 -32.69
C ARG A 23 6.57 -13.44 -32.85
N SER A 24 7.21 -13.01 -33.93
CA SER A 24 7.54 -11.66 -34.41
C SER A 24 6.32 -10.80 -34.81
N PRO A 25 6.51 -9.48 -35.07
CA PRO A 25 5.48 -8.46 -34.91
C PRO A 25 4.73 -8.13 -36.21
N SER A 26 3.41 -7.89 -36.12
CA SER A 26 2.72 -6.97 -37.03
C SER A 26 1.41 -6.42 -36.45
N SER A 27 1.29 -5.09 -36.54
CA SER A 27 0.09 -4.23 -36.52
C SER A 27 -0.56 -3.88 -35.16
N PRO A 28 -1.05 -2.63 -34.99
CA PRO A 28 -1.51 -2.10 -33.71
C PRO A 28 -2.92 -2.59 -33.38
N SER A 29 -3.10 -3.14 -32.19
CA SER A 29 -4.40 -3.60 -31.66
C SER A 29 -5.12 -2.45 -30.93
N PRO A 30 -6.47 -2.41 -30.94
CA PRO A 30 -7.25 -1.26 -30.49
C PRO A 30 -7.27 -1.12 -28.96
N SER A 31 -7.49 0.11 -28.48
CA SER A 31 -7.67 0.43 -27.06
C SER A 31 -8.65 -0.53 -26.38
N PRO A 32 -8.28 -1.21 -25.28
CA PRO A 32 -9.19 -2.14 -24.63
C PRO A 32 -10.20 -1.35 -23.79
N ALA A 33 -11.45 -1.39 -24.26
CA ALA A 33 -12.62 -1.04 -23.49
C ALA A 33 -12.75 -1.95 -22.25
N GLY A 34 -13.10 -1.34 -21.11
CA GLY A 34 -13.82 -1.98 -20.01
C GLY A 34 -13.16 -3.21 -19.39
N VAL A 35 -12.08 -3.01 -18.63
CA VAL A 35 -11.64 -4.01 -17.64
C VAL A 35 -12.49 -3.82 -16.39
N THR A 36 -13.40 -4.77 -16.13
CA THR A 36 -14.08 -4.93 -14.84
C THR A 36 -13.02 -5.08 -13.74
N PRO A 37 -13.17 -4.51 -12.53
CA PRO A 37 -12.10 -4.57 -11.54
C PRO A 37 -11.81 -6.04 -11.16
N SER A 38 -10.62 -6.52 -11.49
CA SER A 38 -10.04 -7.72 -10.90
C SER A 38 -9.78 -7.44 -9.41
N ARG A 39 -10.10 -8.40 -8.53
CA ARG A 39 -9.95 -8.24 -7.08
C ARG A 39 -8.48 -7.89 -6.71
N PRO A 40 -8.24 -7.10 -5.65
CA PRO A 40 -6.89 -6.89 -5.14
C PRO A 40 -6.25 -8.22 -4.74
N TYR A 41 -4.97 -8.35 -5.05
CA TYR A 41 -4.12 -9.46 -4.63
C TYR A 41 -3.51 -9.16 -3.27
N VAL A 42 -3.67 -10.07 -2.33
CA VAL A 42 -2.91 -10.04 -1.08
C VAL A 42 -1.88 -11.15 -1.16
N HIS A 43 -0.63 -10.74 -1.11
CA HIS A 43 0.52 -11.60 -1.28
C HIS A 43 0.88 -12.17 0.09
N ASP A 44 0.63 -13.48 0.25
CA ASP A 44 0.71 -14.19 1.52
C ASP A 44 1.87 -15.19 1.52
N LEU A 45 2.48 -15.36 2.70
CA LEU A 45 3.62 -16.24 2.89
C LEU A 45 3.10 -17.62 3.30
N PRO A 46 3.25 -18.67 2.47
CA PRO A 46 2.69 -20.00 2.78
C PRO A 46 3.21 -20.61 4.08
N SER A 47 4.40 -20.20 4.53
CA SER A 47 5.03 -20.64 5.77
C SER A 47 4.46 -19.96 7.03
N LEU A 48 3.59 -18.97 6.87
CA LEU A 48 3.02 -18.18 7.93
C LEU A 48 1.58 -18.60 8.15
N ARG A 49 1.15 -18.69 9.41
CA ARG A 49 -0.25 -19.01 9.70
C ARG A 49 -1.10 -17.88 9.12
N ARG A 50 -2.07 -18.24 8.28
CA ARG A 50 -3.10 -17.31 7.83
C ARG A 50 -3.72 -16.66 9.07
N PRO A 51 -3.99 -15.34 9.01
CA PRO A 51 -4.77 -14.71 10.08
C PRO A 51 -6.10 -15.44 10.19
N THR A 52 -6.43 -15.85 11.40
CA THR A 52 -7.68 -16.53 11.72
C THR A 52 -8.61 -15.57 12.43
N GLY A 53 -9.91 -15.71 12.19
CA GLY A 53 -10.93 -14.96 12.89
C GLY A 53 -11.87 -14.24 11.92
N PRO A 54 -12.84 -13.50 12.46
CA PRO A 54 -13.95 -13.00 11.66
C PRO A 54 -13.55 -11.97 10.59
N ALA A 55 -12.62 -11.06 10.90
CA ALA A 55 -12.19 -10.03 9.95
C ALA A 55 -11.49 -10.61 8.70
N PRO A 56 -10.53 -11.56 8.82
CA PRO A 56 -9.99 -12.30 7.68
C PRO A 56 -11.06 -13.01 6.82
N ASP A 57 -12.08 -13.59 7.45
CA ASP A 57 -13.16 -14.31 6.75
C ASP A 57 -14.04 -13.33 5.95
N LEU A 58 -14.33 -12.15 6.51
CA LEU A 58 -15.03 -11.07 5.80
C LEU A 58 -14.22 -10.51 4.64
N LEU A 59 -12.88 -10.45 4.75
CA LEU A 59 -12.01 -9.97 3.67
C LEU A 59 -11.81 -10.98 2.55
N ALA A 60 -11.83 -12.28 2.86
CA ALA A 60 -11.55 -13.37 1.92
C ALA A 60 -12.29 -13.28 0.56
N PRO A 61 -13.61 -12.98 0.49
CA PRO A 61 -14.30 -12.85 -0.80
C PRO A 61 -13.90 -11.62 -1.61
N HIS A 62 -13.22 -10.64 -1.03
CA HIS A 62 -12.84 -9.39 -1.69
C HIS A 62 -11.38 -9.37 -2.17
N ILE A 63 -10.57 -10.35 -1.78
CA ILE A 63 -9.15 -10.42 -2.12
C ILE A 63 -8.83 -11.73 -2.87
N THR A 64 -7.71 -11.75 -3.58
CA THR A 64 -7.09 -12.97 -4.08
C THR A 64 -5.79 -13.20 -3.35
N LEU A 65 -5.70 -14.30 -2.59
CA LEU A 65 -4.46 -14.67 -1.91
C LEU A 65 -3.50 -15.29 -2.93
N SER A 66 -2.37 -14.62 -3.15
CA SER A 66 -1.29 -15.14 -4.00
C SER A 66 -0.18 -15.67 -3.11
N PRO A 67 0.04 -17.01 -3.06
CA PRO A 67 1.16 -17.56 -2.32
C PRO A 67 2.48 -17.12 -2.96
N LEU A 68 3.44 -16.73 -2.14
CA LEU A 68 4.80 -16.40 -2.61
C LEU A 68 5.87 -16.76 -1.59
N THR A 69 7.09 -16.93 -2.10
CA THR A 69 8.28 -17.06 -1.26
C THR A 69 9.04 -15.73 -1.28
N PRO A 70 9.26 -15.05 -0.13
CA PRO A 70 9.98 -13.79 -0.11
C PRO A 70 11.44 -14.00 -0.53
N PRO A 71 12.05 -12.99 -1.17
CA PRO A 71 13.48 -13.03 -1.44
C PRO A 71 14.25 -13.18 -0.12
N GLN A 72 15.24 -14.07 -0.12
CA GLN A 72 16.17 -14.22 1.01
C GLN A 72 17.41 -13.35 0.85
N GLU A 73 17.65 -12.87 -0.37
CA GLU A 73 18.77 -12.01 -0.74
C GLU A 73 18.40 -11.11 -1.92
N VAL A 74 19.19 -10.06 -2.13
CA VAL A 74 19.11 -9.14 -3.27
C VAL A 74 20.53 -8.72 -3.65
N TYR A 75 20.93 -8.89 -4.91
CA TYR A 75 22.30 -8.65 -5.39
C TYR A 75 23.41 -9.29 -4.51
N GLY A 76 23.18 -10.52 -4.04
CA GLY A 76 24.10 -11.24 -3.16
C GLY A 76 24.09 -10.82 -1.68
N HIS A 77 23.29 -9.81 -1.31
CA HIS A 77 23.13 -9.36 0.07
C HIS A 77 21.96 -10.03 0.75
N ARG A 78 22.18 -10.61 1.93
CA ARG A 78 21.13 -11.29 2.70
C ARG A 78 20.08 -10.31 3.24
N LEU A 79 18.81 -10.64 3.04
CA LEU A 79 17.66 -9.93 3.60
C LEU A 79 17.21 -10.63 4.89
N SER A 80 17.70 -10.17 6.04
CA SER A 80 17.38 -10.80 7.34
C SER A 80 16.04 -10.33 7.91
N HIS A 81 15.64 -9.09 7.66
CA HIS A 81 14.42 -8.50 8.21
C HIS A 81 13.25 -8.54 7.22
N PHE A 82 12.03 -8.83 7.72
CA PHE A 82 10.82 -8.88 6.90
C PHE A 82 10.51 -7.57 6.18
N ALA A 83 10.81 -6.42 6.81
CA ALA A 83 10.64 -5.11 6.16
C ALA A 83 11.48 -5.00 4.88
N HIS A 84 12.78 -5.35 4.96
CA HIS A 84 13.67 -5.34 3.79
C HIS A 84 13.23 -6.33 2.71
N LYS A 85 12.73 -7.51 3.10
CA LYS A 85 12.15 -8.48 2.17
C LYS A 85 10.93 -7.91 1.45
N ALA A 86 10.04 -7.24 2.17
CA ALA A 86 8.87 -6.59 1.61
C ALA A 86 9.24 -5.43 0.67
N ASP A 87 10.28 -4.67 1.01
CA ASP A 87 10.78 -3.58 0.18
C ASP A 87 11.27 -4.05 -1.19
N VAL A 88 12.06 -5.14 -1.22
CA VAL A 88 12.52 -5.72 -2.49
C VAL A 88 11.36 -6.35 -3.26
N LEU A 89 10.53 -7.12 -2.57
CA LEU A 89 9.43 -7.87 -3.18
C LEU A 89 8.41 -6.94 -3.85
N ARG A 90 8.09 -5.78 -3.26
CA ARG A 90 7.17 -4.82 -3.89
C ARG A 90 7.71 -4.22 -5.18
N LEU A 91 9.01 -3.92 -5.24
CA LEU A 91 9.63 -3.44 -6.46
C LEU A 91 9.61 -4.53 -7.53
N GLN A 92 10.00 -5.76 -7.19
CA GLN A 92 9.98 -6.89 -8.13
C GLN A 92 8.59 -7.15 -8.71
N LEU A 93 7.55 -7.14 -7.86
CA LEU A 93 6.17 -7.37 -8.30
C LEU A 93 5.64 -6.22 -9.16
N LEU A 94 5.89 -4.96 -8.78
CA LEU A 94 5.49 -3.81 -9.60
C LEU A 94 6.25 -3.74 -10.93
N ILE A 95 7.53 -4.11 -10.97
CA ILE A 95 8.29 -4.22 -12.23
C ILE A 95 7.66 -5.27 -13.13
N ALA A 96 7.35 -6.45 -12.58
CA ALA A 96 6.81 -7.57 -13.36
C ALA A 96 5.38 -7.35 -13.86
N PHE A 97 4.53 -6.73 -13.04
CA PHE A 97 3.09 -6.66 -13.32
C PHE A 97 2.57 -5.24 -13.60
N GLY A 98 3.27 -4.20 -13.14
CA GLY A 98 2.72 -2.86 -12.97
C GLY A 98 1.63 -2.84 -11.90
N GLY A 99 0.81 -1.80 -11.91
CA GLY A 99 -0.35 -1.66 -11.06
C GLY A 99 -0.10 -0.79 -9.83
N ILE A 100 -0.77 -1.12 -8.73
CA ILE A 100 -0.75 -0.32 -7.50
C ILE A 100 -0.33 -1.20 -6.34
N TYR A 101 0.69 -0.76 -5.60
CA TYR A 101 1.03 -1.28 -4.30
C TYR A 101 0.44 -0.41 -3.21
N VAL A 102 -0.14 -1.03 -2.18
CA VAL A 102 -0.69 -0.35 -1.01
C VAL A 102 -0.29 -1.10 0.27
N HIS A 103 0.24 -0.37 1.25
CA HIS A 103 0.48 -0.86 2.62
C HIS A 103 -0.83 -1.33 3.27
N ILE A 104 -0.77 -2.40 4.09
CA ILE A 104 -1.99 -3.00 4.67
C ILE A 104 -2.73 -2.08 5.64
N ASP A 105 -2.03 -1.13 6.26
CA ASP A 105 -2.58 -0.10 7.14
C ASP A 105 -2.86 1.22 6.40
N THR A 106 -3.02 1.18 5.08
CA THR A 106 -3.38 2.35 4.26
C THR A 106 -4.83 2.28 3.80
N TYR A 107 -5.56 3.36 4.07
CA TYR A 107 -6.96 3.55 3.67
C TYR A 107 -7.00 4.29 2.33
N VAL A 108 -7.67 3.72 1.34
CA VAL A 108 -7.90 4.36 0.04
C VAL A 108 -9.21 5.13 0.09
N LEU A 109 -9.12 6.46 0.06
CA LEU A 109 -10.24 7.38 0.24
C LEU A 109 -10.84 7.82 -1.10
N ARG A 110 -10.05 7.78 -2.18
CA ARG A 110 -10.48 8.16 -3.54
C ARG A 110 -9.83 7.25 -4.57
N SER A 111 -10.48 7.15 -5.72
CA SER A 111 -9.99 6.35 -6.85
C SER A 111 -8.73 6.96 -7.47
N PHE A 112 -7.65 6.18 -7.54
CA PHE A 112 -6.41 6.53 -8.26
C PHE A 112 -6.64 6.66 -9.78
N ASP A 113 -7.56 5.88 -10.33
CA ASP A 113 -7.95 5.93 -11.74
C ASP A 113 -8.63 7.25 -12.08
N ARG A 114 -9.63 7.67 -11.28
CA ARG A 114 -10.26 8.99 -11.45
C ARG A 114 -9.30 10.17 -11.24
N ALA A 115 -8.21 9.95 -10.51
CA ALA A 115 -7.14 10.93 -10.34
C ALA A 115 -6.10 10.92 -11.47
N GLY A 116 -6.24 10.05 -12.48
CA GLY A 116 -5.35 9.99 -13.64
C GLY A 116 -3.96 9.41 -13.34
N LEU A 117 -3.81 8.65 -12.25
CA LEU A 117 -2.50 8.14 -11.81
C LEU A 117 -2.12 6.80 -12.43
N MET A 118 -3.07 6.07 -13.02
CA MET A 118 -2.82 4.73 -13.59
C MET A 118 -1.90 4.73 -14.82
N THR A 119 -1.64 5.88 -15.41
CA THR A 119 -0.74 6.06 -16.56
C THR A 119 0.62 6.61 -16.16
N GLN A 120 0.86 6.80 -14.86
CA GLN A 120 2.04 7.49 -14.33
C GLN A 120 2.77 6.57 -13.36
N ASP A 121 4.09 6.79 -13.27
CA ASP A 121 4.90 6.22 -12.21
C ASP A 121 4.88 7.23 -11.05
N VAL A 122 4.27 6.85 -9.93
CA VAL A 122 3.97 7.73 -8.79
C VAL A 122 4.58 7.15 -7.52
N SER A 123 5.35 7.99 -6.82
CA SER A 123 5.94 7.69 -5.51
C SER A 123 6.03 8.96 -4.69
N ARG A 124 6.29 8.84 -3.39
CA ARG A 124 6.48 9.96 -2.47
C ARG A 124 7.90 9.94 -1.89
N GLU A 125 8.34 11.12 -1.44
CA GLU A 125 9.64 11.40 -0.83
C GLU A 125 9.88 10.66 0.49
N ASP A 126 8.89 10.64 1.38
CA ASP A 126 9.06 10.25 2.79
C ASP A 126 8.34 8.94 3.16
N CYS A 127 7.72 8.24 2.20
CA CYS A 127 7.17 6.90 2.43
C CYS A 127 6.90 6.16 1.11
N ASN A 128 7.01 4.83 1.15
CA ASN A 128 6.73 3.89 0.06
C ASN A 128 5.41 3.12 0.27
N ALA A 129 4.51 3.63 1.10
CA ALA A 129 3.24 3.00 1.44
C ALA A 129 2.28 2.88 0.25
N VAL A 130 2.42 3.74 -0.76
CA VAL A 130 1.69 3.64 -2.03
C VAL A 130 2.65 3.87 -3.18
N ILE A 131 2.65 2.96 -4.14
CA ILE A 131 3.40 3.09 -5.39
C ILE A 131 2.45 2.74 -6.53
N VAL A 132 2.31 3.63 -7.51
CA VAL A 132 1.62 3.34 -8.77
C VAL A 132 2.69 3.26 -9.84
N ALA A 133 2.70 2.19 -10.61
CA ALA A 133 3.71 2.03 -11.65
C ALA A 133 3.18 1.27 -12.85
N ARG A 134 3.70 1.61 -14.02
CA ARG A 134 3.55 0.77 -15.20
C ARG A 134 4.47 -0.43 -15.10
N ARG A 135 4.12 -1.50 -15.83
CA ARG A 135 5.02 -2.64 -15.99
C ARG A 135 6.36 -2.16 -16.54
N GLU A 136 7.46 -2.73 -16.04
CA GLU A 136 8.83 -2.40 -16.43
C GLU A 136 9.20 -0.91 -16.25
N ALA A 137 8.54 -0.18 -15.35
CA ALA A 137 8.83 1.22 -15.06
C ALA A 137 10.35 1.48 -14.88
N PRO A 138 10.98 2.34 -15.70
CA PRO A 138 12.42 2.61 -15.61
C PRO A 138 12.85 3.06 -14.21
N PHE A 139 12.05 3.91 -13.58
CA PHE A 139 12.29 4.39 -12.22
C PHE A 139 12.40 3.23 -11.21
N LEU A 140 11.49 2.25 -11.26
CA LEU A 140 11.52 1.11 -10.35
C LEU A 140 12.71 0.18 -10.60
N ASN A 141 13.10 -0.01 -11.86
CA ASN A 141 14.31 -0.76 -12.20
C ASN A 141 15.57 -0.10 -11.62
N ARG A 142 15.68 1.23 -11.75
CA ARG A 142 16.78 2.00 -11.14
C ARG A 142 16.76 1.89 -9.62
N TRP A 143 15.58 2.00 -9.03
CA TRP A 143 15.41 1.90 -7.59
C TRP A 143 15.83 0.53 -7.08
N LEU A 144 15.37 -0.55 -7.71
CA LEU A 144 15.80 -1.90 -7.39
C LEU A 144 17.32 -2.04 -7.55
N ALA A 145 17.91 -1.53 -8.61
CA ALA A 145 19.36 -1.59 -8.83
C ALA A 145 20.19 -0.93 -7.72
N THR A 146 19.65 0.06 -7.00
CA THR A 146 20.35 0.64 -5.84
C THR A 146 20.66 -0.40 -4.75
N TYR A 147 19.89 -1.49 -4.66
CA TYR A 147 20.14 -2.57 -3.69
C TYR A 147 21.45 -3.34 -3.95
N GLU A 148 22.18 -3.07 -5.04
CA GLU A 148 23.55 -3.58 -5.23
C GLU A 148 24.49 -3.13 -4.10
N SER A 149 24.23 -1.96 -3.50
CA SER A 149 24.95 -1.46 -2.32
C SER A 149 24.16 -1.63 -1.02
N PHE A 150 23.28 -2.63 -0.92
CA PHE A 150 22.36 -2.78 0.20
C PHE A 150 23.08 -2.94 1.55
N ASP A 151 22.74 -2.08 2.50
CA ASP A 151 23.16 -2.18 3.90
C ASP A 151 21.95 -2.49 4.79
N SER A 152 21.94 -3.72 5.33
CA SER A 152 20.88 -4.23 6.19
C SER A 152 20.69 -3.44 7.50
N THR A 153 21.71 -2.68 7.94
CA THR A 153 21.68 -1.90 9.19
C THR A 153 20.89 -0.60 9.04
N VAL A 154 20.65 -0.14 7.80
CA VAL A 154 19.95 1.12 7.52
C VAL A 154 18.52 0.84 7.06
N ARG A 155 17.56 0.96 7.99
CA ARG A 155 16.16 0.55 7.78
C ARG A 155 15.45 1.24 6.60
N ALA A 156 15.65 2.55 6.44
CA ALA A 156 14.96 3.37 5.43
C ALA A 156 15.90 3.84 4.29
N GLY A 157 17.14 3.35 4.27
CA GLY A 157 18.16 3.83 3.33
C GLY A 157 17.76 3.56 1.89
N HIS A 158 17.54 2.29 1.55
CA HIS A 158 17.14 1.92 0.19
C HIS A 158 15.64 2.10 -0.06
N SER A 159 14.80 1.94 0.96
CA SER A 159 13.36 1.92 0.77
C SER A 159 12.68 3.29 0.82
N VAL A 160 13.40 4.35 1.23
CA VAL A 160 12.90 5.74 1.23
C VAL A 160 13.96 6.72 0.72
N ALA A 161 15.16 6.75 1.31
CA ALA A 161 16.14 7.78 0.94
C ALA A 161 16.62 7.64 -0.51
N LYS A 162 16.88 6.41 -0.99
CA LYS A 162 17.31 6.17 -2.37
C LYS A 162 16.24 6.46 -3.41
N SER A 163 14.96 6.22 -3.12
CA SER A 163 13.90 6.60 -4.07
C SER A 163 13.82 8.11 -4.25
N TRP A 164 14.01 8.86 -3.17
CA TRP A 164 14.04 10.32 -3.25
C TRP A 164 15.26 10.84 -4.03
N GLU A 165 16.44 10.31 -3.76
CA GLU A 165 17.65 10.63 -4.54
C GLU A 165 17.43 10.40 -6.04
N LEU A 166 16.84 9.26 -6.40
CA LEU A 166 16.50 8.95 -7.79
C LEU A 166 15.42 9.88 -8.37
N ALA A 167 14.43 10.30 -7.58
CA ALA A 167 13.39 11.23 -8.03
C ALA A 167 13.99 12.57 -8.44
N LEU A 168 15.01 13.03 -7.72
CA LEU A 168 15.76 14.25 -8.03
C LEU A 168 16.66 14.09 -9.26
N LEU A 169 17.25 12.91 -9.47
CA LEU A 169 18.13 12.63 -10.61
C LEU A 169 17.38 12.33 -11.91
N TYR A 170 16.18 11.76 -11.82
CA TYR A 170 15.36 11.33 -12.97
C TYR A 170 13.93 11.93 -12.91
N PRO A 171 13.77 13.26 -12.83
CA PRO A 171 12.45 13.87 -12.66
C PRO A 171 11.43 13.57 -13.78
N PRO A 172 11.79 13.27 -15.04
CA PRO A 172 10.80 12.86 -16.04
C PRO A 172 10.23 11.45 -15.84
N GLU A 173 10.90 10.61 -15.04
CA GLU A 173 10.51 9.20 -14.83
C GLU A 173 9.54 9.03 -13.65
N LEU A 174 9.28 10.08 -12.86
CA LEU A 174 8.46 9.98 -11.66
C LEU A 174 7.62 11.24 -11.43
N THR A 175 6.33 11.04 -11.15
CA THR A 175 5.47 12.08 -10.58
C THR A 175 5.47 11.98 -9.06
N VAL A 176 5.94 13.03 -8.39
CA VAL A 176 5.93 13.13 -6.94
C VAL A 176 4.69 13.89 -6.49
N LEU A 177 3.79 13.21 -5.79
CA LEU A 177 2.62 13.87 -5.18
C LEU A 177 2.99 14.50 -3.84
N GLY A 178 2.42 15.67 -3.57
CA GLY A 178 2.65 16.38 -2.32
C GLY A 178 2.08 15.64 -1.10
N THR A 179 2.62 15.92 0.08
CA THR A 179 2.27 15.28 1.36
C THR A 179 0.76 15.24 1.64
N ARG A 180 0.06 16.33 1.34
CA ARG A 180 -1.40 16.46 1.55
C ARG A 180 -2.25 15.66 0.56
N ALA A 181 -1.69 15.22 -0.57
CA ALA A 181 -2.42 14.43 -1.54
C ALA A 181 -2.55 12.97 -1.10
N MET A 182 -1.64 12.45 -0.26
CA MET A 182 -1.59 11.03 0.06
C MET A 182 -1.60 10.67 1.55
N PHE A 183 -0.70 11.17 2.40
CA PHE A 183 -0.56 10.59 3.76
C PHE A 183 -0.66 11.59 4.91
N TRP A 184 -1.00 12.85 4.66
CA TRP A 184 -1.26 13.79 5.75
C TRP A 184 -2.54 13.39 6.53
N PRO A 185 -2.56 13.48 7.88
CA PRO A 185 -1.46 13.80 8.81
C PRO A 185 -0.40 12.68 8.93
N LEU A 186 0.86 13.03 9.25
CA LEU A 186 1.99 12.10 9.22
C LEU A 186 2.15 11.30 10.52
N TRP A 187 3.34 10.72 10.72
CA TRP A 187 3.69 9.83 11.83
C TRP A 187 4.16 10.56 13.10
N ARG A 188 4.21 11.90 13.09
CA ARG A 188 4.67 12.69 14.25
C ARG A 188 3.64 12.58 15.37
N GLY A 189 4.08 12.65 16.63
CA GLY A 189 3.19 12.46 17.79
C GLY A 189 1.95 13.36 17.77
N GLU A 190 2.11 14.64 17.44
CA GLU A 190 1.01 15.60 17.29
C GLU A 190 0.04 15.24 16.16
N ASP A 191 0.54 14.69 15.05
CA ASP A 191 -0.25 14.27 13.90
C ASP A 191 -1.05 13.00 14.24
N ILE A 192 -0.41 12.04 14.94
CA ILE A 192 -1.08 10.84 15.44
C ILE A 192 -2.19 11.23 16.42
N ASP A 193 -1.92 12.14 17.35
CA ASP A 193 -2.93 12.59 18.32
C ASP A 193 -4.07 13.38 17.63
N MET A 194 -3.77 14.22 16.63
CA MET A 194 -4.79 14.90 15.81
C MET A 194 -5.77 13.90 15.14
N VAL A 195 -5.26 12.75 14.73
CA VAL A 195 -6.08 11.74 14.05
C VAL A 195 -6.89 10.90 15.05
N HIS A 196 -6.28 10.51 16.16
CA HIS A 196 -6.86 9.49 17.04
C HIS A 196 -7.51 10.01 18.33
N VAL A 197 -7.13 11.19 18.82
CA VAL A 197 -7.78 11.80 19.99
C VAL A 197 -9.16 12.35 19.57
N PRO A 198 -10.20 12.15 20.41
CA PRO A 198 -11.52 12.73 20.16
C PRO A 198 -11.44 14.23 19.89
N SER A 199 -12.06 14.67 18.80
CA SER A 199 -12.02 16.05 18.32
C SER A 199 -13.28 16.36 17.55
N LYS A 200 -13.74 17.62 17.57
CA LYS A 200 -14.81 18.03 16.67
C LYS A 200 -14.27 18.21 15.26
N ALA A 201 -15.07 17.81 14.29
CA ALA A 201 -14.84 18.12 12.88
C ALA A 201 -14.67 19.64 12.72
N ASP A 202 -13.69 20.05 11.91
CA ASP A 202 -13.37 21.46 11.59
C ASP A 202 -12.85 22.35 12.75
N GLU A 203 -12.68 21.83 13.98
CA GLU A 203 -12.07 22.59 15.10
C GLU A 203 -10.62 22.14 15.36
N SER A 204 -10.40 20.88 15.71
CA SER A 204 -9.08 20.32 16.09
C SER A 204 -8.75 18.99 15.41
N GLY A 205 -9.71 18.38 14.73
CA GLY A 205 -9.55 17.14 13.98
C GLY A 205 -9.27 17.37 12.49
N TRP A 206 -8.85 16.30 11.82
CA TRP A 206 -8.63 16.27 10.37
C TRP A 206 -9.82 15.67 9.62
N GLU A 207 -10.31 16.38 8.61
CA GLU A 207 -11.46 15.96 7.81
C GLU A 207 -11.02 15.32 6.48
N PHE A 208 -10.72 14.01 6.54
CA PHE A 208 -10.18 13.21 5.44
C PHE A 208 -10.95 13.30 4.12
N PHE A 209 -12.29 13.27 4.16
CA PHE A 209 -13.08 13.33 2.93
C PHE A 209 -13.14 14.75 2.35
N LYS A 210 -13.09 15.80 3.20
CA LYS A 210 -13.09 17.21 2.76
C LYS A 210 -11.72 17.63 2.20
N SER A 211 -10.63 17.04 2.68
CA SER A 211 -9.26 17.42 2.29
C SER A 211 -8.94 17.15 0.81
N GLY A 212 -9.69 16.25 0.16
CA GLY A 212 -9.43 15.85 -1.22
C GLY A 212 -8.30 14.81 -1.37
N GLN A 213 -7.70 14.36 -0.28
CA GLN A 213 -6.60 13.39 -0.34
C GLN A 213 -7.05 12.02 -0.86
N LEU A 214 -6.13 11.30 -1.49
CA LEU A 214 -6.37 10.01 -2.13
C LEU A 214 -6.36 8.85 -1.14
N THR A 215 -5.49 8.94 -0.14
CA THR A 215 -5.24 7.87 0.83
C THR A 215 -5.04 8.42 2.23
N TYR A 216 -4.88 7.55 3.22
CA TYR A 216 -4.29 7.85 4.52
C TYR A 216 -3.55 6.61 5.02
N HIS A 217 -2.31 6.78 5.50
CA HIS A 217 -1.52 5.71 6.11
C HIS A 217 -1.69 5.80 7.63
N ALA A 218 -2.18 4.75 8.27
CA ALA A 218 -2.55 4.78 9.70
C ALA A 218 -1.36 4.65 10.66
N TRP A 219 -0.16 4.44 10.12
CA TRP A 219 1.08 4.35 10.91
C TRP A 219 0.95 3.34 12.06
N GLU A 220 0.42 2.15 11.76
CA GLU A 220 -0.09 1.18 12.74
C GLU A 220 0.83 1.05 13.96
N SER A 221 2.12 0.78 13.75
CA SER A 221 3.13 0.61 14.81
C SER A 221 3.21 1.73 15.84
N LEU A 222 2.86 2.97 15.46
CA LEU A 222 2.85 4.16 16.33
C LEU A 222 1.45 4.44 16.90
N ALA A 223 0.41 4.12 16.13
CA ALA A 223 -0.98 4.33 16.49
C ALA A 223 -1.63 3.14 17.24
N MET A 224 -0.91 2.03 17.45
CA MET A 224 -1.47 0.78 18.01
C MET A 224 -2.31 0.98 19.28
N LYS A 225 -1.87 1.85 20.20
CA LYS A 225 -2.62 2.16 21.43
C LYS A 225 -4.05 2.66 21.18
N TYR A 226 -4.29 3.25 20.02
CA TYR A 226 -5.60 3.75 19.59
C TYR A 226 -6.34 2.76 18.68
N LEU A 227 -5.61 1.93 17.92
CA LEU A 227 -6.18 0.99 16.95
C LEU A 227 -6.62 -0.33 17.59
N GLU A 228 -5.83 -0.86 18.53
CA GLU A 228 -6.09 -2.14 19.20
C GLU A 228 -7.46 -2.21 19.88
N PRO A 229 -7.97 -1.16 20.56
CA PRO A 229 -9.27 -1.22 21.20
C PRO A 229 -10.46 -1.10 20.24
N LEU A 230 -10.24 -0.80 18.95
CA LEU A 230 -11.34 -0.49 18.04
C LEU A 230 -12.20 -1.71 17.74
N THR A 231 -13.51 -1.50 17.84
CA THR A 231 -14.54 -2.41 17.36
C THR A 231 -15.45 -1.65 16.38
N PRO A 232 -16.23 -2.35 15.54
CA PRO A 232 -17.21 -1.70 14.66
C PRO A 232 -18.12 -0.72 15.41
N SER A 233 -18.64 -1.08 16.58
CA SER A 233 -19.48 -0.21 17.41
C SER A 233 -18.73 1.03 17.91
N LEU A 234 -17.48 0.87 18.39
CA LEU A 234 -16.65 1.99 18.82
C LEU A 234 -16.30 2.93 17.66
N VAL A 235 -16.10 2.39 16.46
CA VAL A 235 -15.91 3.21 15.25
C VAL A 235 -17.17 4.02 14.95
N LEU A 236 -18.36 3.41 15.03
CA LEU A 236 -19.62 4.10 14.77
C LEU A 236 -19.93 5.20 15.78
N SER A 237 -19.59 5.03 17.07
CA SER A 237 -19.82 6.04 18.11
C SER A 237 -18.66 7.03 18.31
N GLY A 238 -17.45 6.70 17.85
CA GLY A 238 -16.23 7.44 18.18
C GLY A 238 -16.11 8.84 17.58
N GLU A 239 -15.53 9.78 18.32
CA GLU A 239 -15.45 11.19 17.91
C GLU A 239 -14.06 11.60 17.42
N SER A 240 -13.18 10.67 17.06
CA SER A 240 -11.87 11.00 16.49
C SER A 240 -11.94 11.18 14.97
N SER A 241 -10.95 11.86 14.39
CA SER A 241 -10.80 11.97 12.93
C SER A 241 -10.73 10.59 12.27
N PHE A 242 -10.01 9.65 12.91
CA PHE A 242 -9.89 8.27 12.46
C PHE A 242 -11.25 7.56 12.41
N THR A 243 -11.99 7.58 13.52
CA THR A 243 -13.29 6.90 13.61
C THR A 243 -14.30 7.52 12.63
N ARG A 244 -14.34 8.85 12.49
CA ARG A 244 -15.13 9.52 11.44
C ARG A 244 -14.80 9.02 10.03
N MET A 245 -13.52 8.88 9.71
CA MET A 245 -13.07 8.37 8.42
C MET A 245 -13.47 6.91 8.21
N VAL A 246 -13.15 6.03 9.16
CA VAL A 246 -13.32 4.59 8.97
C VAL A 246 -14.77 4.12 9.02
N ARG A 247 -15.70 4.91 9.58
CA ARG A 247 -17.15 4.66 9.49
C ARG A 247 -17.63 4.40 8.07
N ALA A 248 -17.02 5.03 7.06
CA ALA A 248 -17.38 4.82 5.67
C ALA A 248 -17.12 3.40 5.15
N PHE A 249 -16.31 2.61 5.88
CA PHE A 249 -15.94 1.24 5.54
C PHE A 249 -16.64 0.19 6.42
N VAL A 250 -17.38 0.60 7.44
CA VAL A 250 -18.11 -0.33 8.32
C VAL A 250 -19.43 -0.73 7.66
N GLY A 251 -19.60 -2.02 7.41
CA GLY A 251 -20.81 -2.62 6.85
C GLY A 251 -21.64 -3.42 7.87
N PRO A 252 -22.83 -3.90 7.46
CA PRO A 252 -23.70 -4.69 8.34
C PRO A 252 -23.07 -6.00 8.83
N GLU A 253 -22.20 -6.63 8.04
CA GLU A 253 -21.55 -7.88 8.41
C GLU A 253 -20.51 -7.70 9.53
N ASP A 254 -19.84 -6.55 9.58
CA ASP A 254 -18.87 -6.22 10.64
C ASP A 254 -19.56 -6.16 12.01
N LEU A 255 -20.77 -5.60 12.09
CA LEU A 255 -21.55 -5.51 13.32
C LEU A 255 -22.08 -6.86 13.80
N LYS A 256 -22.46 -7.75 12.86
CA LYS A 256 -22.90 -9.12 13.22
C LYS A 256 -21.79 -9.90 13.89
N VAL A 257 -20.57 -9.74 13.36
CA VAL A 257 -19.37 -10.37 13.87
C VAL A 257 -19.00 -9.89 15.27
N GLU A 258 -19.17 -8.60 15.57
CA GLU A 258 -18.90 -8.07 16.92
C GLU A 258 -19.88 -8.61 17.97
N SER A 259 -21.12 -8.87 17.56
CA SER A 259 -22.18 -9.38 18.44
C SER A 259 -22.16 -10.89 18.69
N ALA A 260 -21.25 -11.63 18.03
CA ALA A 260 -21.15 -13.09 18.06
C ALA A 260 -20.04 -13.56 19.02
#